data_AF-A0A9E5L4T4-F1
#
_entry.id   AF-A0A9E5L4T4-F1
#
_cell.length_a   1.000
_cell.length_b   1.000
_cell.length_c   1.000
_cell.angle_alpha   90.00
_cell.angle_beta   90.00
_cell.angle_gamma   90.00
#
_symmetry.space_group_name_H-M   'P 1'
#
loop_
_entity.id
_entity.type
_entity.pdbx_description
1 polymer ?
#
loop_
_entity_poly.entity_id
_entity_poly.type
_entity_poly.pdbx_seq_one_letter_code
_entity_poly.pdbx_strand_id
1 'polypeptide(L)' 'MFKEQDRVRFIDTEKDKQFGVLIIFNIKGDIATLGSGDYANLGQNMCNAKLTELKRAE' A
#
# COMPACT_ATOMS: atom_id res chain seq x y z
N MET A 1 8.05 -12.11 -1.64
CA MET A 1 7.72 -11.55 -0.31
C MET A 1 7.71 -10.02 -0.44
N PHE A 2 6.83 -9.32 0.28
CA PHE A 2 6.83 -7.85 0.33
C PHE A 2 7.89 -7.33 1.31
N LYS A 3 8.39 -6.12 1.07
CA LYS A 3 9.37 -5.39 1.88
C LYS A 3 9.04 -3.89 1.88
N GLU A 4 9.65 -3.15 2.80
CA GLU A 4 9.56 -1.69 2.82
C GLU A 4 10.04 -1.08 1.49
N GLN A 5 9.48 0.07 1.14
CA GLN A 5 9.64 0.78 -0.13
C GLN A 5 9.05 0.07 -1.37
N ASP A 6 8.44 -1.10 -1.21
CA ASP A 6 7.71 -1.71 -2.30
C ASP A 6 6.48 -0.89 -2.67
N ARG A 7 6.28 -0.72 -3.97
CA ARG A 7 5.06 -0.16 -4.54
C ARG A 7 4.02 -1.26 -4.68
N VAL A 8 2.83 -1.02 -4.13
CA VAL A 8 1.75 -1.99 -4.05
C VAL A 8 0.41 -1.36 -4.40
N ARG A 9 -0.55 -2.23 -4.67
CA ARG A 9 -1.95 -1.91 -4.97
C ARG A 9 -2.85 -2.89 -4.23
N PHE A 10 -4.09 -2.50 -3.97
CA PHE A 10 -5.07 -3.45 -3.46
C PHE A 10 -5.47 -4.46 -4.54
N ILE A 11 -5.73 -5.70 -4.12
CA ILE A 11 -6.34 -6.73 -4.98
C ILE A 11 -7.82 -6.39 -5.19
N ASP A 12 -8.49 -5.91 -4.14
CA ASP A 12 -9.86 -5.41 -4.20
C ASP A 12 -9.95 -4.16 -5.10
N THR A 13 -10.86 -4.20 -6.07
CA THR A 13 -10.96 -3.18 -7.11
C THR A 13 -11.50 -1.85 -6.62
N GLU A 14 -12.39 -1.84 -5.62
CA GLU A 14 -12.95 -0.59 -5.10
C GLU A 14 -11.94 0.11 -4.20
N LYS A 15 -11.21 -0.64 -3.36
CA LYS A 15 -10.06 -0.10 -2.61
C LYS A 15 -8.96 0.39 -3.56
N ASP A 16 -8.66 -0.34 -4.63
CA ASP A 16 -7.63 0.08 -5.60
C ASP A 16 -8.01 1.38 -6.32
N LYS A 17 -9.29 1.58 -6.67
CA LYS A 17 -9.77 2.86 -7.20
C LYS A 17 -9.62 4.01 -6.21
N GLN A 18 -9.87 3.76 -4.92
CA GLN A 18 -9.80 4.78 -3.88
C GLN A 18 -8.36 5.19 -3.56
N PHE A 19 -7.46 4.21 -3.41
CA PHE A 19 -6.11 4.44 -2.91
C PHE A 19 -5.04 4.47 -4.00
N GLY A 20 -5.25 3.77 -5.11
CA GLY A 20 -4.27 3.65 -6.19
C GLY A 20 -2.98 2.96 -5.76
N VAL A 21 -1.85 3.50 -6.24
CA VAL A 21 -0.51 3.00 -5.90
C VAL A 21 -0.08 3.53 -4.54
N LEU A 22 0.35 2.62 -3.68
CA LEU A 22 0.84 2.88 -2.34
C LEU A 22 2.28 2.39 -2.18
N ILE A 23 3.01 2.95 -1.22
CA ILE A 23 4.34 2.52 -0.79
C ILE A 23 4.24 1.89 0.59
N ILE A 24 4.89 0.74 0.79
CA ILE A 24 5.04 0.13 2.11
C ILE A 24 6.07 0.90 2.94
N PHE A 25 5.65 1.47 4.06
CA PHE A 25 6.56 2.12 5.01
C PHE A 25 7.08 1.20 6.10
N ASN A 26 6.27 0.24 6.53
CA ASN A 26 6.60 -0.67 7.61
C ASN A 26 5.77 -1.96 7.45
N ILE A 27 6.33 -3.09 7.87
CA ILE A 27 5.63 -4.36 7.99
C ILE A 27 5.79 -4.87 9.43
N LYS A 28 4.66 -5.11 10.11
CA LYS A 28 4.62 -5.76 11.43
C LYS A 28 3.76 -7.02 11.35
N GLY A 29 4.40 -8.19 11.34
CA GLY A 29 3.72 -9.46 11.13
C GLY A 29 3.12 -9.53 9.73
N ASP A 30 1.80 -9.71 9.64
CA ASP A 30 1.05 -9.78 8.38
C ASP A 30 0.44 -8.43 7.95
N ILE A 31 0.68 -7.35 8.70
CA ILE A 31 0.13 -6.02 8.41
C ILE A 31 1.22 -5.09 7.86
N ALA A 32 0.92 -4.42 6.76
CA ALA A 32 1.72 -3.34 6.20
C ALA A 32 1.07 -1.98 6.48
N THR A 33 1.89 -1.01 6.89
CA THR A 33 1.52 0.41 6.90
C THR A 33 1.88 1.01 5.55
N LEU A 34 0.87 1.59 4.89
CA LEU A 34 0.93 2.07 3.53
C LEU A 34 0.75 3.59 3.50
N GLY A 35 1.42 4.25 2.56
CA GLY A 35 1.13 5.63 2.20
C GLY A 35 1.05 5.84 0.70
N SER A 36 0.46 6.96 0.28
CA SER A 36 0.40 7.36 -1.13
C SER A 36 1.75 7.22 -1.84
N GLY A 37 1.76 6.56 -3.01
CA GLY A 37 2.94 6.52 -3.87
C GLY A 37 3.23 7.83 -4.61
N ASP A 38 2.29 8.78 -4.55
CA ASP A 38 2.51 10.16 -4.94
C ASP A 38 3.06 10.96 -3.73
N TYR A 39 4.35 11.31 -3.81
CA TYR A 39 5.06 12.06 -2.77
C TYR A 39 4.45 13.45 -2.51
N ALA A 40 3.76 14.05 -3.49
CA ALA A 40 3.05 15.32 -3.26
C ALA A 40 1.88 15.18 -2.29
N ASN A 41 1.32 13.96 -2.19
CA ASN A 41 0.19 13.61 -1.33
C ASN A 41 0.58 12.63 -0.21
N LEU A 42 1.88 12.51 0.08
CA LEU A 42 2.39 11.62 1.12
C LEU A 42 1.81 12.02 2.48
N GLY A 43 1.21 11.06 3.19
CA GLY A 43 0.59 11.29 4.50
C GLY A 43 -0.89 11.68 4.47
N GLN A 44 -1.45 12.06 3.31
CA GLN A 44 -2.90 12.32 3.20
C GLN A 44 -3.71 11.03 3.01
N ASN A 45 -3.13 10.05 2.30
CA ASN A 45 -3.71 8.73 2.14
C ASN A 45 -2.77 7.71 2.80
N MET A 46 -3.03 7.42 4.07
CA MET A 46 -2.36 6.36 4.82
C MET A 46 -3.38 5.32 5.25
N CYS A 47 -3.02 4.06 5.15
CA CYS A 47 -3.85 2.96 5.65
C CYS A 47 -2.99 1.78 6.09
N ASN A 48 -3.60 0.88 6.85
CA ASN A 48 -3.01 -0.42 7.16
C ASN A 48 -3.77 -1.48 6.37
N ALA A 49 -3.04 -2.47 5.84
CA ALA A 49 -3.63 -3.59 5.11
C ALA A 49 -2.87 -4.88 5.42
N LYS A 50 -3.56 -6.01 5.34
CA LYS A 50 -2.87 -7.30 5.37
C LYS A 50 -2.08 -7.50 4.09
N LEU A 51 -0.91 -8.14 4.18
CA LEU A 51 -0.08 -8.47 3.01
C LEU A 51 -0.84 -9.30 1.98
N THR A 52 -1.83 -10.09 2.41
CA THR A 52 -2.70 -10.91 1.55
C THR A 52 -3.73 -10.10 0.77
N GLU A 53 -3.95 -8.83 1.11
CA GLU A 53 -4.85 -7.92 0.38
C GLU A 53 -4.14 -7.16 -0.74
N LEU A 54 -2.82 -7.34 -0.88
CA LEU A 54 -1.95 -6.52 -1.71
C LEU A 54 -1.36 -7.31 -2.89
N LYS A 55 -1.16 -6.59 -3.99
CA LYS A 55 -0.35 -7.02 -5.14
C LYS A 55 0.73 -5.99 -5.43
N ARG A 56 1.80 -6.40 -6.12
CA ARG A 56 2.85 -5.48 -6.60
C ARG A 56 2.23 -4.50 -7.60
N ALA A 57 2.60 -3.22 -7.48
CA ALA A 57 2.35 -2.26 -8.53
C ALA A 57 3.38 -2.50 -9.65
N GLU A 58 2.93 -2.72 -10.88
CA GLU A 58 3.78 -2.71 -12.07
C GLU A 58 4.36 -1.32 -12.34
#